data_AF-A0A959QBS1-F1
#
_entry.id   AF-A0A959QBS1-F1
#
_cell.length_a   1.000
_cell.length_b   1.000
_cell.length_c   1.000
_cell.angle_alpha   90.00
_cell.angle_beta   90.00
_cell.angle_gamma   90.00
#
_symmetry.space_group_name_H-M   'P 1'
#
loop_
_entity.id
_entity.type
_entity.pdbx_description
1 polymer ?
#
loop_
_entity_poly.entity_id
_entity_poly.type
_entity_poly.pdbx_seq_one_letter_code
_entity_poly.pdbx_strand_id
1 'polypeptide(L)'
;MKNWLTLLLALTPFFLTAQWTDKDFSTLHECSAPLQTDLTGLRGDALTANYDLGDLRLEWTIDPAERYIAGAITMQIVPVEADLASLYFDLSTALTVDSVRYQDHQIDFAQEAGDRLRIDFPALLPEGDPVELTVYYQGEPPNTGFGSFVQSQHAGNPIVWTLSEPYGAKDWWPCKQDLNDKASSVDIFIRIPLGNKAASNGKLVEIIPDGDWQIYHWQSQYPIAAYLIALAVTNYEEYSNWVPTPEGDLQVLNYVFPESLNSAQNQTDAIVEIMQLYIDLFGAYPFQAEKYGHA
;
A
#
# COMPACT_ATOMS: atom_id res chain seq x y z
N MET A 1 86.24 -4.07 27.40
CA MET A 1 85.29 -5.18 27.17
C MET A 1 83.91 -4.76 27.64
N LYS A 2 83.03 -4.39 26.70
CA LYS A 2 81.59 -4.73 26.63
C LYS A 2 80.98 -3.84 25.55
N ASN A 3 80.82 -4.44 24.38
CA ASN A 3 80.03 -3.91 23.27
C ASN A 3 78.55 -4.10 23.62
N TRP A 4 77.66 -3.18 23.21
CA TRP A 4 76.79 -3.39 22.04
C TRP A 4 75.53 -2.52 22.01
N LEU A 5 75.26 -2.08 20.77
CA LEU A 5 74.00 -1.80 20.08
C LEU A 5 73.07 -0.69 20.61
N THR A 6 73.25 0.48 19.98
CA THR A 6 72.20 1.41 19.56
C THR A 6 71.16 0.71 18.68
N LEU A 7 69.88 0.73 19.08
CA LEU A 7 68.74 0.38 18.23
C LEU A 7 68.10 1.68 17.72
N LEU A 8 68.26 1.97 16.44
CA LEU A 8 67.56 3.02 15.71
C LEU A 8 66.15 2.51 15.37
N LEU A 9 65.12 3.09 15.97
CA LEU A 9 63.73 2.89 15.53
C LEU A 9 63.52 3.68 14.24
N ALA A 10 63.44 3.00 13.10
CA ALA A 10 62.95 3.58 11.86
C ALA A 10 61.41 3.64 11.90
N LEU A 11 60.87 4.85 12.05
CA LEU A 11 59.45 5.12 11.82
C LEU A 11 59.22 5.20 10.31
N THR A 12 58.70 4.12 9.71
CA THR A 12 58.14 4.15 8.36
C THR A 12 56.68 4.62 8.44
N PRO A 13 56.30 5.72 7.76
CA PRO A 13 54.90 6.08 7.66
C PRO A 13 54.22 5.13 6.67
N PHE A 14 53.32 4.27 7.18
CA PHE A 14 52.35 3.58 6.35
C PHE A 14 51.33 4.62 5.87
N PHE A 15 51.46 5.09 4.63
CA PHE A 15 50.35 5.75 3.95
C PHE A 15 49.37 4.65 3.52
N LEU A 16 48.37 4.39 4.36
CA LEU A 16 47.14 3.75 3.93
C LEU A 16 46.36 4.80 3.13
N THR A 17 46.41 4.71 1.80
CA THR A 17 45.41 5.39 0.96
C THR A 17 44.11 4.63 1.14
N ALA A 18 43.24 5.12 2.02
CA ALA A 18 41.84 4.78 1.98
C ALA A 18 41.30 5.27 0.62
N GLN A 19 40.88 4.36 -0.24
CA GLN A 19 40.03 4.70 -1.37
C GLN A 19 38.68 5.14 -0.81
N TRP A 20 38.55 6.43 -0.53
CA TRP A 20 37.26 7.08 -0.48
C TRP A 20 36.76 7.15 -1.92
N THR A 21 36.04 6.13 -2.36
CA THR A 21 35.08 6.34 -3.44
C THR A 21 33.86 6.94 -2.79
N ASP A 22 33.80 8.27 -2.76
CA ASP A 22 32.52 8.96 -2.80
C ASP A 22 31.81 8.40 -4.04
N LYS A 23 30.95 7.40 -3.83
CA LYS A 23 29.95 7.04 -4.83
C LYS A 23 28.95 8.18 -4.79
N ASP A 24 29.34 9.24 -5.49
CA ASP A 24 28.55 10.45 -5.67
C ASP A 24 27.17 10.01 -6.16
N PHE A 25 26.13 10.23 -5.35
CA PHE A 25 24.76 9.77 -5.66
C PHE A 25 24.26 10.32 -7.01
N SER A 26 24.85 11.43 -7.46
CA SER A 26 24.72 11.98 -8.82
C SER A 26 24.98 10.92 -9.91
N THR A 27 26.04 10.12 -9.76
CA THR A 27 26.42 9.09 -10.73
C THR A 27 25.47 7.89 -10.75
N LEU A 28 24.80 7.59 -9.64
CA LEU A 28 23.76 6.55 -9.60
C LEU A 28 22.49 7.02 -10.32
N HIS A 29 22.15 8.30 -10.19
CA HIS A 29 21.00 8.88 -10.87
C HIS A 29 21.20 8.85 -12.40
N GLU A 30 22.38 9.28 -12.87
CA GLU A 30 22.75 9.24 -14.30
C GLU A 30 22.85 7.81 -14.86
N CYS A 31 23.24 6.81 -14.06
CA CYS A 31 23.33 5.41 -14.49
C CYS A 31 21.97 4.68 -14.48
N SER A 32 20.99 5.19 -13.72
CA SER A 32 19.62 4.65 -13.65
C SER A 32 18.71 5.12 -14.80
N ALA A 33 18.95 6.32 -15.33
CA ALA A 33 18.13 6.89 -16.41
C ALA A 33 18.08 6.03 -17.70
N PRO A 34 19.19 5.41 -18.18
CA PRO A 34 19.16 4.52 -19.34
C PRO A 34 18.46 3.16 -19.05
N LEU A 35 18.51 2.69 -17.80
CA LEU A 35 17.81 1.46 -17.38
C LEU A 35 16.29 1.66 -17.31
N GLN A 36 15.84 2.88 -17.00
CA GLN A 36 14.42 3.23 -16.94
C GLN A 36 13.76 3.22 -18.33
N THR A 37 14.51 3.54 -19.39
CA THR A 37 14.03 3.47 -20.78
C THR A 37 13.84 2.02 -21.26
N ASP A 38 14.61 1.05 -20.75
CA ASP A 38 14.55 -0.36 -21.12
C ASP A 38 13.46 -1.16 -20.35
N LEU A 39 12.89 -0.58 -19.28
CA LEU A 39 11.71 -1.10 -18.57
C LEU A 39 10.39 -0.91 -19.34
N THR A 40 10.37 -0.11 -20.41
CA THR A 40 9.21 0.03 -21.31
C THR A 40 8.75 -1.28 -21.96
N GLY A 41 9.55 -2.35 -21.84
CA GLY A 41 9.22 -3.73 -22.23
C GLY A 41 8.49 -4.57 -21.18
N LEU A 42 8.34 -4.10 -19.94
CA LEU A 42 7.40 -4.69 -18.97
C LEU A 42 5.99 -4.21 -19.32
N ARG A 43 5.46 -4.70 -20.45
CA ARG A 43 4.09 -4.37 -20.83
C ARG A 43 3.14 -4.84 -19.73
N GLY A 44 2.47 -3.89 -19.10
CA GLY A 44 1.28 -4.13 -18.29
C GLY A 44 0.24 -4.91 -19.09
N ASP A 45 -0.81 -5.38 -18.42
CA ASP A 45 -1.87 -6.12 -19.11
C ASP A 45 -2.47 -5.25 -20.22
N ALA A 46 -2.48 -5.76 -21.45
CA ALA A 46 -3.01 -5.02 -22.58
C ALA A 46 -4.52 -4.72 -22.42
N LEU A 47 -5.21 -5.49 -21.58
CA LEU A 47 -6.63 -5.29 -21.26
C LEU A 47 -6.90 -4.12 -20.31
N THR A 48 -5.88 -3.65 -19.59
CA THR A 48 -5.98 -2.53 -18.62
C THR A 48 -5.23 -1.28 -19.10
N ALA A 49 -4.61 -1.34 -20.28
CA ALA A 49 -3.83 -0.24 -20.85
C ALA A 49 -4.67 0.87 -21.50
N ASN A 50 -6.00 0.71 -21.58
CA ASN A 50 -6.91 1.63 -22.27
C ASN A 50 -7.59 2.66 -21.35
N TYR A 51 -7.23 2.69 -20.06
CA TYR A 51 -7.63 3.74 -19.12
C TYR A 51 -6.56 3.94 -18.04
N ASP A 52 -6.54 5.12 -17.43
CA ASP A 52 -5.78 5.44 -16.22
C ASP A 52 -6.72 5.60 -15.01
N LEU A 53 -6.19 5.34 -13.81
CA LEU A 53 -6.90 5.56 -12.54
C LEU A 53 -6.69 6.97 -11.99
N GLY A 54 -7.79 7.61 -11.60
CA GLY A 54 -7.79 8.83 -10.82
C GLY A 54 -7.89 8.55 -9.32
N ASP A 55 -8.81 9.24 -8.66
CA ASP A 55 -9.13 9.04 -7.25
C ASP A 55 -9.93 7.75 -7.02
N LEU A 56 -9.67 7.07 -5.90
CA LEU A 56 -10.45 5.92 -5.45
C LEU A 56 -11.17 6.19 -4.14
N ARG A 57 -12.40 5.68 -4.04
CA ARG A 57 -13.12 5.54 -2.77
C ARG A 57 -13.38 4.06 -2.53
N LEU A 58 -12.77 3.52 -1.49
CA LEU A 58 -12.74 2.11 -1.15
C LEU A 58 -13.53 1.89 0.13
N GLU A 59 -14.68 1.23 0.04
CA GLU A 59 -15.55 1.00 1.19
C GLU A 59 -15.64 -0.50 1.45
N TRP A 60 -15.26 -0.93 2.65
CA TRP A 60 -15.25 -2.34 3.05
C TRP A 60 -15.97 -2.54 4.37
N THR A 61 -16.74 -3.63 4.47
CA THR A 61 -17.26 -4.16 5.72
C THR A 61 -16.49 -5.42 6.08
N ILE A 62 -15.89 -5.44 7.28
CA ILE A 62 -15.04 -6.51 7.78
C ILE A 62 -15.46 -6.86 9.21
N ASP A 63 -15.85 -8.11 9.44
CA ASP A 63 -15.87 -8.71 10.77
C ASP A 63 -14.64 -9.62 10.89
N PRO A 64 -13.67 -9.35 11.78
CA PRO A 64 -12.51 -10.21 11.89
C PRO A 64 -12.86 -11.65 12.31
N ALA A 65 -14.03 -11.88 12.94
CA ALA A 65 -14.50 -13.21 13.31
C ALA A 65 -14.96 -14.06 12.12
N GLU A 66 -15.20 -13.44 10.96
CA GLU A 66 -15.67 -14.11 9.75
C GLU A 66 -14.65 -13.92 8.61
N ARG A 67 -14.34 -14.99 7.87
CA ARG A 67 -13.48 -14.88 6.68
C ARG A 67 -14.31 -14.39 5.48
N TYR A 68 -14.82 -13.17 5.56
CA TYR A 68 -15.72 -12.60 4.57
C TYR A 68 -15.41 -11.11 4.36
N ILE A 69 -15.64 -10.63 3.14
CA ILE A 69 -15.56 -9.21 2.80
C ILE A 69 -16.77 -8.83 1.95
N ALA A 70 -17.34 -7.67 2.22
CA ALA A 70 -18.24 -6.97 1.32
C ALA A 70 -17.68 -5.59 1.05
N GLY A 71 -17.73 -5.13 -0.20
CA GLY A 71 -17.17 -3.84 -0.56
C GLY A 71 -17.88 -3.12 -1.70
N ALA A 72 -17.67 -1.81 -1.72
CA ALA A 72 -18.03 -0.90 -2.79
C ALA A 72 -16.78 -0.11 -3.19
N ILE A 73 -16.26 -0.38 -4.38
CA ILE A 73 -15.06 0.27 -4.91
C ILE A 73 -15.50 1.26 -5.97
N THR A 74 -15.39 2.55 -5.64
CA THR A 74 -15.64 3.64 -6.58
C THR A 74 -14.32 4.11 -7.16
N MET A 75 -14.20 4.08 -8.48
CA MET A 75 -13.00 4.39 -9.23
C MET A 75 -13.29 5.54 -10.19
N GLN A 76 -12.48 6.59 -10.12
CA GLN A 76 -12.36 7.53 -11.22
C GLN A 76 -11.47 6.92 -12.30
N ILE A 77 -11.95 6.93 -13.54
CA ILE A 77 -11.35 6.28 -14.70
C ILE A 77 -11.20 7.33 -15.78
N VAL A 78 -10.00 7.43 -16.37
CA VAL A 78 -9.71 8.34 -17.48
C VAL A 78 -9.39 7.50 -18.71
N PRO A 79 -10.29 7.42 -19.72
CA PRO A 79 -10.01 6.69 -20.96
C PRO A 79 -8.77 7.27 -21.65
N VAL A 80 -7.84 6.42 -22.09
CA VAL A 80 -6.64 6.85 -22.85
C VAL A 80 -6.75 6.56 -24.35
N GLU A 81 -7.87 5.98 -24.77
CA GLU A 81 -8.24 5.81 -26.17
C GLU A 81 -9.64 6.36 -26.42
N ALA A 82 -9.87 6.81 -27.66
CA ALA A 82 -11.19 7.24 -28.09
C ALA A 82 -12.14 6.06 -28.23
N ASP A 83 -13.43 6.33 -27.99
CA ASP A 83 -14.52 5.39 -28.18
C ASP A 83 -14.41 4.13 -27.31
N LEU A 84 -13.98 4.28 -26.04
CA LEU A 84 -13.85 3.18 -25.11
C LEU A 84 -15.22 2.54 -24.83
N ALA A 85 -15.40 1.29 -25.24
CA ALA A 85 -16.65 0.54 -25.10
C ALA A 85 -16.69 -0.33 -23.84
N SER A 86 -15.52 -0.82 -23.40
CA SER A 86 -15.39 -1.67 -22.24
C SER A 86 -14.01 -1.58 -21.63
N LEU A 87 -13.90 -1.95 -20.36
CA LEU A 87 -12.63 -2.03 -19.64
C LEU A 87 -12.60 -3.27 -18.76
N TYR A 88 -11.40 -3.58 -18.27
CA TYR A 88 -11.16 -4.74 -17.42
C TYR A 88 -10.58 -4.33 -16.07
N PHE A 89 -11.01 -5.04 -15.03
CA PHE A 89 -10.35 -5.11 -13.73
C PHE A 89 -9.94 -6.55 -13.44
N ASP A 90 -8.97 -6.70 -12.55
CA ASP A 90 -8.62 -7.97 -11.93
C ASP A 90 -9.50 -8.19 -10.69
N LEU A 91 -10.16 -9.35 -10.63
CA LEU A 91 -10.91 -9.77 -9.44
C LEU A 91 -11.00 -11.30 -9.41
N SER A 92 -10.67 -11.89 -8.27
CA SER A 92 -10.77 -13.34 -8.10
C SER A 92 -12.20 -13.82 -8.33
N THR A 93 -12.30 -14.90 -9.11
CA THR A 93 -13.57 -15.62 -9.34
C THR A 93 -14.17 -16.26 -8.08
N ALA A 94 -13.45 -16.27 -6.95
CA ALA A 94 -14.00 -16.66 -5.64
C ALA A 94 -14.95 -15.60 -5.05
N LEU A 95 -14.84 -14.34 -5.49
CA LEU A 95 -15.70 -13.24 -5.08
C LEU A 95 -16.83 -13.05 -6.10
N THR A 96 -17.99 -12.62 -5.63
CA THR A 96 -19.16 -12.35 -6.47
C THR A 96 -19.33 -10.84 -6.63
N VAL A 97 -19.43 -10.37 -7.87
CA VAL A 97 -19.84 -8.99 -8.16
C VAL A 97 -21.36 -8.94 -8.17
N ASP A 98 -21.93 -8.13 -7.27
CA ASP A 98 -23.38 -7.98 -7.13
C ASP A 98 -23.92 -7.01 -8.20
N SER A 99 -23.23 -5.89 -8.40
CA SER A 99 -23.62 -4.88 -9.38
C SER A 99 -22.48 -3.93 -9.71
N VAL A 100 -22.58 -3.30 -10.88
CA VAL A 100 -21.68 -2.24 -11.33
C VAL A 100 -22.52 -1.03 -11.69
N ARG A 101 -22.15 0.15 -11.17
CA ARG A 101 -22.89 1.40 -11.38
C ARG A 101 -22.02 2.44 -12.05
N TYR A 102 -22.58 3.06 -13.10
CA TYR A 102 -22.01 4.17 -13.84
C TYR A 102 -23.04 5.30 -13.90
N GLN A 103 -22.70 6.49 -13.41
CA GLN A 103 -23.61 7.65 -13.35
C GLN A 103 -25.00 7.31 -12.79
N ASP A 104 -25.05 6.71 -11.59
CA ASP A 104 -26.25 6.21 -10.91
C ASP A 104 -27.02 5.06 -11.60
N HIS A 105 -26.64 4.64 -12.80
CA HIS A 105 -27.29 3.53 -13.52
C HIS A 105 -26.51 2.24 -13.32
N GLN A 106 -27.22 1.13 -13.09
CA GLN A 106 -26.60 -0.19 -13.16
C GLN A 106 -26.28 -0.50 -14.63
N ILE A 107 -25.07 -1.00 -14.89
CA ILE A 107 -24.60 -1.37 -16.22
C ILE A 107 -24.21 -2.85 -16.28
N ASP A 108 -24.04 -3.36 -17.49
CA ASP A 108 -23.69 -4.76 -17.72
C ASP A 108 -22.20 -5.02 -17.40
N PHE A 109 -21.94 -6.20 -16.86
CA PHE A 109 -20.60 -6.68 -16.55
C PHE A 109 -20.53 -8.20 -16.75
N ALA A 110 -19.31 -8.72 -16.88
CA ALA A 110 -19.03 -10.13 -16.91
C ALA A 110 -17.83 -10.48 -16.02
N GLN A 111 -18.02 -11.41 -15.08
CA GLN A 111 -16.91 -12.08 -14.41
C GLN A 111 -16.46 -13.24 -15.30
N GLU A 112 -15.30 -13.08 -15.90
CA GLU A 112 -14.72 -14.00 -16.87
C GLU A 112 -13.71 -14.95 -16.21
N ALA A 113 -13.34 -16.02 -16.92
CA ALA A 113 -12.29 -16.91 -16.45
C ALA A 113 -10.94 -16.16 -16.35
N GLY A 114 -10.07 -16.61 -15.43
CA GLY A 114 -8.75 -15.99 -15.24
C GLY A 114 -8.76 -14.74 -14.36
N ASP A 115 -9.73 -14.63 -13.44
CA ASP A 115 -9.85 -13.53 -12.48
C ASP A 115 -9.99 -12.16 -13.16
N ARG A 116 -10.91 -12.08 -14.12
CA ARG A 116 -11.16 -10.89 -14.94
C ARG A 116 -12.60 -10.41 -14.75
N LEU A 117 -12.76 -9.11 -14.55
CA LEU A 117 -14.05 -8.42 -14.51
C LEU A 117 -14.12 -7.45 -15.68
N ARG A 118 -14.94 -7.77 -16.67
CA ARG A 118 -15.21 -6.90 -17.83
C ARG A 118 -16.42 -6.04 -17.55
N ILE A 119 -16.30 -4.73 -17.78
CA ILE A 119 -17.38 -3.75 -17.63
C ILE A 119 -17.76 -3.22 -19.01
N ASP A 120 -19.04 -3.28 -19.38
CA ASP A 120 -19.53 -2.84 -20.68
C ASP A 120 -20.28 -1.51 -20.53
N PHE A 121 -19.78 -0.45 -21.17
CA PHE A 121 -20.43 0.86 -21.12
C PHE A 121 -21.61 0.94 -22.08
N PRO A 122 -22.72 1.60 -21.69
CA PRO A 122 -23.90 1.74 -22.55
C PRO A 122 -23.68 2.69 -23.74
N ALA A 123 -22.65 3.54 -23.66
CA ALA A 123 -22.19 4.42 -24.72
C ALA A 123 -20.67 4.49 -24.71
N LEU A 124 -20.10 4.74 -25.89
CA LEU A 124 -18.66 4.89 -26.06
C LEU A 124 -18.16 6.10 -25.28
N LEU A 125 -17.12 5.92 -24.47
CA LEU A 125 -16.52 7.02 -23.72
C LEU A 125 -15.47 7.74 -24.59
N PRO A 126 -15.48 9.07 -24.62
CA PRO A 126 -14.44 9.83 -25.30
C PRO A 126 -13.12 9.76 -24.52
N GLU A 127 -12.02 9.87 -25.27
CA GLU A 127 -10.66 9.93 -24.70
C GLU A 127 -10.52 11.13 -23.77
N GLY A 128 -9.88 10.93 -22.61
CA GLY A 128 -9.49 11.99 -21.69
C GLY A 128 -10.60 12.54 -20.78
N ASP A 129 -11.87 12.17 -20.99
CA ASP A 129 -12.97 12.60 -20.14
C ASP A 129 -13.14 11.65 -18.94
N PRO A 130 -12.89 12.11 -17.69
CA PRO A 130 -12.99 11.25 -16.52
C PRO A 130 -14.42 10.80 -16.27
N VAL A 131 -14.56 9.53 -15.90
CA VAL A 131 -15.82 8.91 -15.48
C VAL A 131 -15.69 8.26 -14.12
N GLU A 132 -16.80 8.12 -13.40
CA GLU A 132 -16.85 7.41 -12.12
C GLU A 132 -17.65 6.12 -12.25
N LEU A 133 -17.09 5.04 -11.70
CA LEU A 133 -17.67 3.71 -11.70
C LEU A 133 -17.61 3.12 -10.29
N THR A 134 -18.71 2.54 -9.80
CA THR A 134 -18.72 1.79 -8.54
C THR A 134 -18.97 0.31 -8.80
N VAL A 135 -18.08 -0.55 -8.28
CA VAL A 135 -18.24 -2.01 -8.27
C VAL A 135 -18.63 -2.47 -6.87
N TYR A 136 -19.79 -3.09 -6.74
CA TYR A 136 -20.26 -3.74 -5.51
C TYR A 136 -19.98 -5.23 -5.59
N TYR A 137 -19.34 -5.77 -4.56
CA TYR A 137 -18.92 -7.17 -4.54
C TYR A 137 -18.84 -7.70 -3.12
N GLN A 138 -18.84 -9.02 -2.98
CA GLN A 138 -18.70 -9.69 -1.70
C GLN A 138 -18.28 -11.15 -1.85
N GLY A 139 -17.85 -11.76 -0.75
CA GLY A 139 -17.55 -13.19 -0.70
C GLY A 139 -16.45 -13.54 0.30
N GLU A 140 -16.02 -14.79 0.25
CA GLU A 140 -14.86 -15.27 1.00
C GLU A 140 -13.62 -15.21 0.09
N PRO A 141 -12.62 -14.35 0.38
CA PRO A 141 -11.40 -14.30 -0.41
C PRO A 141 -10.70 -15.67 -0.45
N PRO A 142 -10.14 -16.08 -1.60
CA PRO A 142 -9.48 -17.36 -1.73
C PRO A 142 -8.23 -17.39 -0.84
N ASN A 143 -7.78 -18.59 -0.48
CA ASN A 143 -6.53 -18.76 0.25
C ASN A 143 -5.40 -19.09 -0.73
N THR A 144 -4.68 -18.07 -1.17
CA THR A 144 -3.68 -18.14 -2.26
C THR A 144 -2.33 -17.60 -1.79
N GLY A 145 -1.25 -18.06 -2.44
CA GLY A 145 0.11 -17.53 -2.24
C GLY A 145 0.58 -17.59 -0.78
N PHE A 146 1.07 -16.46 -0.28
CA PHE A 146 1.48 -16.27 1.12
C PHE A 146 0.34 -15.75 2.02
N GLY A 147 -0.89 -15.73 1.51
CA GLY A 147 -2.08 -15.21 2.17
C GLY A 147 -2.36 -13.75 1.82
N SER A 148 -3.12 -13.50 0.75
CA SER A 148 -3.52 -12.14 0.31
C SER A 148 -4.60 -11.52 1.20
N PHE A 149 -5.46 -12.37 1.76
CA PHE A 149 -6.42 -12.04 2.80
C PHE A 149 -6.45 -13.20 3.80
N VAL A 150 -6.05 -12.91 5.04
CA VAL A 150 -5.89 -13.92 6.08
C VAL A 150 -6.80 -13.58 7.25
N GLN A 151 -7.62 -14.56 7.62
CA GLN A 151 -8.36 -14.57 8.88
C GLN A 151 -7.66 -15.57 9.80
N SER A 152 -7.31 -15.15 11.01
CA SER A 152 -6.65 -15.99 12.01
C SER A 152 -6.99 -15.52 13.42
N GLN A 153 -6.17 -15.90 14.41
CA GLN A 153 -6.36 -15.50 15.80
C GLN A 153 -5.04 -15.15 16.49
N HIS A 154 -5.10 -14.24 17.46
CA HIS A 154 -4.01 -13.95 18.41
C HIS A 154 -4.60 -13.93 19.83
N ALA A 155 -3.98 -14.68 20.75
CA ALA A 155 -4.49 -14.89 22.11
C ALA A 155 -6.00 -15.23 22.20
N GLY A 156 -6.55 -15.91 21.18
CA GLY A 156 -7.97 -16.27 21.07
C GLY A 156 -8.90 -15.18 20.52
N ASN A 157 -8.39 -13.99 20.17
CA ASN A 157 -9.13 -12.93 19.49
C ASN A 157 -8.95 -13.07 17.98
N PRO A 158 -10.03 -12.87 17.19
CA PRO A 158 -9.96 -12.99 15.75
C PRO A 158 -9.27 -11.78 15.10
N ILE A 159 -8.56 -12.01 14.00
CA ILE A 159 -7.89 -10.96 13.21
C ILE A 159 -8.09 -11.21 11.72
N VAL A 160 -8.24 -10.12 10.96
CA VAL A 160 -8.10 -10.11 9.51
C VAL A 160 -6.95 -9.17 9.11
N TRP A 161 -6.10 -9.60 8.18
CA TRP A 161 -5.05 -8.76 7.57
C TRP A 161 -4.80 -9.14 6.11
N THR A 162 -4.23 -8.21 5.34
CA THR A 162 -3.96 -8.37 3.90
C THR A 162 -2.46 -8.31 3.57
N LEU A 163 -2.02 -9.11 2.59
CA LEU A 163 -0.67 -9.05 2.01
C LEU A 163 -0.75 -9.18 0.49
N SER A 164 -0.78 -8.03 -0.20
CA SER A 164 -1.09 -8.00 -1.62
C SER A 164 0.13 -8.05 -2.54
N GLU A 165 1.37 -7.85 -2.05
CA GLU A 165 2.53 -7.84 -2.93
C GLU A 165 2.88 -9.24 -3.47
N PRO A 166 3.14 -9.40 -4.78
CA PRO A 166 2.93 -8.42 -5.86
C PRO A 166 1.53 -8.48 -6.50
N TYR A 167 0.80 -9.61 -6.38
CA TYR A 167 -0.42 -9.87 -7.15
C TYR A 167 -1.63 -10.35 -6.32
N GLY A 168 -1.62 -10.10 -5.01
CA GLY A 168 -2.68 -10.50 -4.09
C GLY A 168 -3.88 -9.55 -4.02
N ALA A 169 -3.78 -8.32 -4.52
CA ALA A 169 -4.87 -7.32 -4.42
C ALA A 169 -6.21 -7.84 -4.99
N LYS A 170 -6.17 -8.41 -6.20
CA LYS A 170 -7.35 -8.96 -6.89
C LYS A 170 -8.08 -10.06 -6.12
N ASP A 171 -7.41 -10.70 -5.16
CA ASP A 171 -8.01 -11.78 -4.39
C ASP A 171 -9.03 -11.27 -3.37
N TRP A 172 -8.99 -9.98 -3.01
CA TRP A 172 -9.88 -9.41 -2.01
C TRP A 172 -10.60 -8.12 -2.44
N TRP A 173 -10.24 -7.48 -3.55
CA TRP A 173 -10.99 -6.36 -4.12
C TRP A 173 -10.76 -6.19 -5.65
N PRO A 174 -11.73 -5.63 -6.40
CA PRO A 174 -11.58 -5.39 -7.83
C PRO A 174 -10.59 -4.25 -8.06
N CYS A 175 -9.49 -4.52 -8.77
CA CYS A 175 -8.41 -3.56 -8.94
C CYS A 175 -7.79 -3.63 -10.34
N LYS A 176 -7.14 -2.55 -10.76
CA LYS A 176 -6.14 -2.60 -11.83
C LYS A 176 -4.82 -3.04 -11.20
N GLN A 177 -4.39 -4.28 -11.46
CA GLN A 177 -3.25 -4.88 -10.76
C GLN A 177 -1.89 -4.56 -11.37
N ASP A 178 -1.85 -3.96 -12.55
CA ASP A 178 -0.60 -3.60 -13.21
C ASP A 178 0.20 -2.54 -12.42
N LEU A 179 1.51 -2.47 -12.71
CA LEU A 179 2.46 -1.58 -12.03
C LEU A 179 2.81 -0.35 -12.88
N ASN A 180 2.16 -0.17 -14.02
CA ASN A 180 2.33 0.98 -14.91
C ASN A 180 1.34 2.12 -14.59
N ASP A 181 0.41 1.92 -13.65
CA ASP A 181 -0.54 2.92 -13.21
C ASP A 181 -0.62 2.99 -11.67
N LYS A 182 -1.05 4.14 -11.15
CA LYS A 182 -1.30 4.39 -9.74
C LYS A 182 -2.53 5.26 -9.61
N ALA A 183 -3.41 4.89 -8.68
CA ALA A 183 -4.46 5.79 -8.23
C ALA A 183 -3.83 7.07 -7.69
N SER A 184 -4.41 8.23 -8.03
CA SER A 184 -3.87 9.54 -7.65
C SER A 184 -4.02 9.82 -6.16
N SER A 185 -5.16 9.41 -5.59
CA SER A 185 -5.47 9.47 -4.16
C SER A 185 -6.42 8.34 -3.79
N VAL A 186 -6.53 8.05 -2.50
CA VAL A 186 -7.46 7.04 -1.98
C VAL A 186 -8.15 7.52 -0.71
N ASP A 187 -9.47 7.40 -0.68
CA ASP A 187 -10.29 7.42 0.54
C ASP A 187 -10.70 6.00 0.89
N ILE A 188 -10.40 5.56 2.11
CA ILE A 188 -10.59 4.18 2.57
C ILE A 188 -11.52 4.20 3.78
N PHE A 189 -12.67 3.54 3.65
CA PHE A 189 -13.67 3.39 4.70
C PHE A 189 -13.77 1.94 5.11
N ILE A 190 -13.46 1.64 6.38
CA ILE A 190 -13.47 0.27 6.91
C ILE A 190 -14.48 0.18 8.05
N ARG A 191 -15.62 -0.43 7.76
CA ARG A 191 -16.73 -0.68 8.69
C ARG A 191 -16.48 -1.98 9.46
N ILE A 192 -16.34 -1.88 10.77
CA ILE A 192 -15.96 -3.00 11.67
C ILE A 192 -16.84 -3.05 12.92
N PRO A 193 -17.02 -4.22 13.56
CA PRO A 193 -17.77 -4.29 14.81
C PRO A 193 -17.02 -3.59 15.94
N LEU A 194 -17.78 -3.00 16.88
CA LEU A 194 -17.20 -2.35 18.05
C LEU A 194 -16.28 -3.29 18.85
N GLY A 195 -15.25 -2.71 19.46
CA GLY A 195 -14.20 -3.47 20.19
C GLY A 195 -12.98 -3.82 19.34
N ASN A 196 -13.03 -3.56 18.03
CA ASN A 196 -11.89 -3.68 17.12
C ASN A 196 -11.39 -2.31 16.66
N LYS A 197 -10.17 -2.25 16.13
CA LYS A 197 -9.59 -1.11 15.41
C LYS A 197 -9.20 -1.56 14.00
N ALA A 198 -9.32 -0.65 13.03
CA ALA A 198 -8.88 -0.89 11.65
C ALA A 198 -7.67 0.00 11.32
N ALA A 199 -6.55 -0.62 10.98
CA ALA A 199 -5.38 0.05 10.44
C ALA A 199 -5.41 0.01 8.91
N SER A 200 -5.03 1.12 8.26
CA SER A 200 -4.89 1.18 6.80
C SER A 200 -3.89 2.29 6.38
N ASN A 201 -3.73 2.47 5.07
CA ASN A 201 -2.86 3.46 4.45
C ASN A 201 -3.31 4.89 4.78
N GLY A 202 -2.43 5.87 4.60
CA GLY A 202 -2.83 7.28 4.73
C GLY A 202 -2.89 7.78 6.16
N LYS A 203 -3.66 8.85 6.38
CA LYS A 203 -3.94 9.45 7.69
C LYS A 203 -5.37 9.11 8.11
N LEU A 204 -5.57 8.84 9.41
CA LEU A 204 -6.92 8.67 9.97
C LEU A 204 -7.59 10.04 9.99
N VAL A 205 -8.69 10.18 9.25
CA VAL A 205 -9.48 11.41 9.17
C VAL A 205 -10.49 11.43 10.31
N GLU A 206 -11.29 10.37 10.43
CA GLU A 206 -12.32 10.24 11.47
C GLU A 206 -12.70 8.79 11.74
N ILE A 207 -13.36 8.57 12.89
CA ILE A 207 -14.05 7.33 13.23
C ILE A 207 -15.54 7.67 13.39
N ILE A 208 -16.38 7.07 12.55
CA ILE A 208 -17.80 7.38 12.47
C ILE A 208 -18.59 6.27 13.19
N PRO A 209 -19.37 6.58 14.23
CA PRO A 209 -20.24 5.59 14.89
C PRO A 209 -21.34 5.08 13.96
N ASP A 210 -21.61 3.77 13.96
CA ASP A 210 -22.65 3.14 13.14
C ASP A 210 -23.35 1.98 13.90
N GLY A 211 -24.06 2.32 14.98
CA GLY A 211 -24.74 1.33 15.83
C GLY A 211 -23.74 0.45 16.59
N ASP A 212 -23.85 -0.87 16.42
CA ASP A 212 -22.91 -1.87 16.97
C ASP A 212 -21.60 -1.98 16.15
N TRP A 213 -21.44 -1.08 15.18
CA TRP A 213 -20.28 -0.98 14.29
C TRP A 213 -19.70 0.44 14.33
N GLN A 214 -18.54 0.60 13.73
CA GLN A 214 -17.89 1.88 13.50
C GLN A 214 -17.13 1.86 12.17
N ILE A 215 -16.99 3.01 11.54
CA ILE A 215 -16.30 3.17 10.26
C ILE A 215 -15.03 3.97 10.49
N TYR A 216 -13.89 3.41 10.13
CA TYR A 216 -12.62 4.12 10.09
C TYR A 216 -12.46 4.73 8.71
N HIS A 217 -12.37 6.07 8.63
CA HIS A 217 -12.05 6.78 7.40
C HIS A 217 -10.57 7.15 7.38
N TRP A 218 -9.80 6.47 6.54
CA TRP A 218 -8.42 6.79 6.22
C TRP A 218 -8.35 7.50 4.86
N GLN A 219 -7.38 8.38 4.69
CA GLN A 219 -7.17 9.07 3.42
C GLN A 219 -5.68 9.14 3.10
N SER A 220 -5.31 8.83 1.85
CA SER A 220 -3.99 9.15 1.31
C SER A 220 -4.09 10.02 0.07
N GLN A 221 -3.27 11.07 0.03
CA GLN A 221 -3.19 12.01 -1.09
C GLN A 221 -1.96 11.76 -1.98
N TYR A 222 -1.31 10.62 -1.82
CA TYR A 222 -0.14 10.23 -2.59
C TYR A 222 -0.49 9.10 -3.56
N PRO A 223 0.12 9.10 -4.78
CA PRO A 223 -0.14 8.04 -5.73
C PRO A 223 0.22 6.65 -5.22
N ILE A 224 -0.72 5.71 -5.30
CA ILE A 224 -0.58 4.37 -4.71
C ILE A 224 -0.96 3.28 -5.73
N ALA A 225 -0.15 2.23 -5.78
CA ALA A 225 -0.43 1.04 -6.57
C ALA A 225 -1.36 0.08 -5.80
N ALA A 226 -2.18 -0.69 -6.50
CA ALA A 226 -3.19 -1.56 -5.89
C ALA A 226 -2.62 -2.51 -4.81
N TYR A 227 -1.42 -3.07 -5.03
CA TYR A 227 -0.81 -4.01 -4.09
C TYR A 227 -0.29 -3.37 -2.79
N LEU A 228 -0.14 -2.04 -2.75
CA LEU A 228 0.27 -1.32 -1.54
C LEU A 228 -0.91 -0.95 -0.64
N ILE A 229 -2.14 -1.08 -1.14
CA ILE A 229 -3.35 -0.90 -0.34
C ILE A 229 -3.49 -2.09 0.60
N ALA A 230 -3.65 -1.79 1.88
CA ALA A 230 -3.68 -2.77 2.95
C ALA A 230 -4.70 -2.39 4.03
N LEU A 231 -5.26 -3.42 4.67
CA LEU A 231 -6.03 -3.28 5.90
C LEU A 231 -5.67 -4.37 6.90
N ALA A 232 -5.80 -4.05 8.19
CA ALA A 232 -5.73 -5.00 9.28
C ALA A 232 -6.75 -4.64 10.37
N VAL A 233 -7.49 -5.63 10.86
CA VAL A 233 -8.60 -5.45 11.80
C VAL A 233 -8.53 -6.48 12.91
N THR A 234 -8.39 -6.00 14.14
CA THR A 234 -8.55 -6.77 15.40
C THR A 234 -8.66 -5.81 16.60
N ASN A 235 -8.69 -6.30 17.82
CA ASN A 235 -8.68 -5.55 19.08
C ASN A 235 -7.30 -4.94 19.43
N TYR A 236 -6.66 -4.27 18.47
CA TYR A 236 -5.35 -3.65 18.65
C TYR A 236 -5.32 -2.63 19.81
N GLU A 237 -4.20 -2.63 20.53
CA GLU A 237 -3.72 -1.44 21.24
C GLU A 237 -2.97 -0.53 20.27
N GLU A 238 -2.98 0.78 20.49
CA GLU A 238 -2.26 1.73 19.63
C GLU A 238 -1.41 2.70 20.46
N TYR A 239 -0.22 3.01 19.96
CA TYR A 239 0.65 4.05 20.52
C TYR A 239 1.51 4.67 19.41
N SER A 240 2.06 5.85 19.66
CA SER A 240 2.91 6.54 18.69
C SER A 240 4.31 6.80 19.23
N ASN A 241 5.30 6.61 18.35
CA ASN A 241 6.59 7.26 18.45
C ASN A 241 6.57 8.50 17.54
N TRP A 242 7.42 9.49 17.83
CA TRP A 242 7.49 10.73 17.05
C TRP A 242 8.94 10.94 16.62
N VAL A 243 9.14 11.10 15.31
CA VAL A 243 10.44 11.30 14.70
C VAL A 243 10.59 12.78 14.36
N PRO A 244 11.48 13.53 15.04
CA PRO A 244 11.75 14.91 14.67
C PRO A 244 12.34 14.98 13.26
N THR A 245 11.71 15.73 12.36
CA THR A 245 12.24 16.05 11.02
C THR A 245 12.31 17.56 10.81
N PRO A 246 13.08 18.05 9.81
CA PRO A 246 13.12 19.48 9.47
C PRO A 246 11.75 20.09 9.13
N GLU A 247 10.81 19.27 8.64
CA GLU A 247 9.46 19.66 8.21
C GLU A 247 8.40 19.53 9.32
N GLY A 248 8.78 19.01 10.50
CA GLY A 248 7.90 18.74 11.64
C GLY A 248 8.02 17.30 12.14
N ASP A 249 7.40 16.98 13.27
CA ASP A 249 7.47 15.63 13.82
C ASP A 249 6.64 14.65 12.96
N LEU A 250 7.30 13.61 12.43
CA LEU A 250 6.65 12.50 11.74
C LEU A 250 6.10 11.50 12.75
N GLN A 251 4.81 11.19 12.64
CA GLN A 251 4.18 10.16 13.46
C GLN A 251 4.59 8.77 12.97
N VAL A 252 5.05 7.92 13.89
CA VAL A 252 5.11 6.47 13.72
C VAL A 252 3.98 5.86 14.54
N LEU A 253 2.90 5.45 13.88
CA LEU A 253 1.72 4.88 14.51
C LEU A 253 1.80 3.36 14.55
N ASN A 254 1.88 2.80 15.75
CA ASN A 254 1.99 1.35 15.96
C ASN A 254 0.63 0.80 16.42
N TYR A 255 0.05 -0.09 15.62
CA TYR A 255 -1.01 -1.01 16.06
C TYR A 255 -0.36 -2.31 16.50
N VAL A 256 -0.66 -2.76 17.72
CA VAL A 256 -0.05 -3.95 18.31
C VAL A 256 -1.07 -4.78 19.07
N PHE A 257 -0.86 -6.09 19.10
CA PHE A 257 -1.72 -6.96 19.90
C PHE A 257 -1.59 -6.62 21.39
N PRO A 258 -2.69 -6.62 22.16
CA PRO A 258 -2.66 -6.25 23.58
C PRO A 258 -1.63 -7.06 24.39
N GLU A 259 -1.49 -8.35 24.12
CA GLU A 259 -0.53 -9.24 24.78
C GLU A 259 0.95 -8.90 24.49
N SER A 260 1.21 -8.14 23.42
CA SER A 260 2.54 -7.77 22.95
C SER A 260 2.91 -6.31 23.27
N LEU A 261 1.98 -5.49 23.77
CA LEU A 261 2.14 -4.04 23.93
C LEU A 261 3.44 -3.63 24.64
N ASN A 262 3.68 -4.18 25.83
CA ASN A 262 4.89 -3.85 26.60
C ASN A 262 6.18 -4.24 25.85
N SER A 263 6.15 -5.37 25.15
CA SER A 263 7.33 -5.83 24.40
C SER A 263 7.56 -4.98 23.16
N ALA A 264 6.48 -4.54 22.48
CA ALA A 264 6.55 -3.70 21.30
C ALA A 264 7.07 -2.30 21.66
N GLN A 265 6.55 -1.67 22.71
CA GLN A 265 7.00 -0.35 23.16
C GLN A 265 8.51 -0.30 23.45
N ASN A 266 9.07 -1.38 24.00
CA ASN A 266 10.52 -1.47 24.26
C ASN A 266 11.36 -1.71 22.99
N GLN A 267 10.77 -2.24 21.92
CA GLN A 267 11.48 -2.63 20.70
C GLN A 267 11.31 -1.62 19.57
N THR A 268 10.17 -0.93 19.49
CA THR A 268 9.89 0.03 18.40
C THR A 268 10.57 1.37 18.61
N ASP A 269 11.10 1.68 19.80
CA ASP A 269 11.73 2.99 20.06
C ASP A 269 12.93 3.28 19.15
N ALA A 270 13.66 2.23 18.75
CA ALA A 270 14.77 2.33 17.81
C ALA A 270 14.36 2.81 16.41
N ILE A 271 13.07 2.78 16.06
CA ILE A 271 12.57 3.28 14.76
C ILE A 271 12.87 4.77 14.59
N VAL A 272 12.93 5.53 15.69
CA VAL A 272 13.18 6.98 15.65
C VAL A 272 14.58 7.27 15.10
N GLU A 273 15.60 6.63 15.66
CA GLU A 273 16.99 6.79 15.21
C GLU A 273 17.19 6.26 13.79
N ILE A 274 16.52 5.16 13.42
CA ILE A 274 16.59 4.59 12.06
C ILE A 274 15.97 5.54 11.04
N MET A 275 14.80 6.10 11.32
CA MET A 275 14.13 7.04 10.43
C MET A 275 14.93 8.34 10.27
N GLN A 276 15.51 8.87 11.36
CA GLN A 276 16.41 10.02 11.29
C GLN A 276 17.61 9.74 10.40
N LEU A 277 18.26 8.58 10.56
CA LEU A 277 19.38 8.19 9.70
C LEU A 277 18.97 8.14 8.22
N TYR A 278 17.80 7.59 7.88
CA TYR A 278 17.33 7.57 6.50
C TYR A 278 17.00 8.96 5.96
N ILE A 279 16.44 9.83 6.80
CA ILE A 279 16.17 11.22 6.41
C ILE A 279 17.48 11.98 6.13
N ASP A 280 18.49 11.80 6.98
CA ASP A 280 19.81 12.42 6.81
C ASP A 280 20.53 11.93 5.54
N LEU A 281 20.38 10.65 5.20
CA LEU A 281 21.06 10.04 4.06
C LEU A 281 20.34 10.26 2.73
N PHE A 282 19.01 10.22 2.72
CA PHE A 282 18.21 10.15 1.50
C PHE A 282 17.25 11.33 1.32
N GLY A 283 17.12 12.20 2.32
CA GLY A 283 16.21 13.35 2.31
C GLY A 283 14.88 13.08 3.00
N ALA A 284 13.99 14.07 2.96
CA ALA A 284 12.73 14.06 3.69
C ALA A 284 11.87 12.82 3.40
N TYR A 285 11.17 12.33 4.43
CA TYR A 285 10.24 11.21 4.29
C TYR A 285 9.11 11.58 3.31
N PRO A 286 8.87 10.81 2.23
CA PRO A 286 7.94 11.22 1.17
C PRO A 286 6.49 11.46 1.63
N PHE A 287 6.05 10.74 2.67
CA PHE A 287 4.68 10.79 3.20
C PHE A 287 4.58 11.62 4.49
N GLN A 288 5.42 12.67 4.64
CA GLN A 288 5.50 13.53 5.84
C GLN A 288 4.15 14.11 6.30
N ALA A 289 3.22 14.37 5.37
CA ALA A 289 1.90 14.92 5.70
C ALA A 289 0.93 13.89 6.32
N GLU A 290 1.30 12.61 6.30
CA GLU A 290 0.51 11.49 6.79
C GLU A 290 1.20 10.84 8.01
N LYS A 291 1.57 9.56 7.91
CA LYS A 291 2.21 8.79 8.97
C LYS A 291 3.09 7.69 8.37
N TYR A 292 4.05 7.22 9.16
CA TYR A 292 4.57 5.86 9.02
C TYR A 292 3.79 4.94 9.98
N GLY A 293 3.49 3.70 9.59
CA GLY A 293 2.63 2.84 10.41
C GLY A 293 2.93 1.35 10.32
N HIS A 294 2.64 0.66 11.43
CA HIS A 294 2.71 -0.79 11.60
C HIS A 294 1.38 -1.33 12.11
N ALA A 295 0.98 -2.53 11.68
CA ALA A 295 -0.16 -3.27 12.19
C ALA A 295 0.08 -4.77 12.05
#